data_AF-A0A838PVH3-F1
#
_entry.id   AF-A0A838PVH3-F1
#
_cell.length_a   1.000
_cell.length_b   1.000
_cell.length_c   1.000
_cell.angle_alpha   90.00
_cell.angle_beta   90.00
_cell.angle_gamma   90.00
#
_symmetry.space_group_name_H-M   'P 1'
#
loop_
_entity.id
_entity.type
_entity.pdbx_description
1 polymer ?
#
loop_
_entity_poly.entity_id
_entity_poly.type
_entity_poly.pdbx_seq_one_letter_code
_entity_poly.pdbx_strand_id
1 'polypeptide(L)' 'MKREPEQARPRQRTSPGQFLKEVRGELRKVAWPSRKELISYSVVVLVSVSLITLYITALDQVFGSLILRIFSS' A
#
# COMPACT_ATOMS: atom_id res chain seq x y z
N MET A 1 -6.36 64.55 16.59
CA MET A 1 -7.03 63.26 16.31
C MET A 1 -6.25 62.52 15.23
N LYS A 2 -5.13 61.88 15.61
CA LYS A 2 -4.28 61.12 14.68
C LYS A 2 -4.79 59.68 14.72
N ARG A 3 -5.42 59.22 13.64
CA ARG A 3 -5.91 57.85 13.52
C ARG A 3 -4.69 56.93 13.41
N GLU A 4 -4.49 56.07 14.40
CA GLU A 4 -3.47 55.03 14.33
C GLU A 4 -3.79 54.06 13.18
N PRO A 5 -2.80 53.64 12.39
CA PRO A 5 -3.02 52.72 11.30
C PRO A 5 -3.36 51.35 11.89
N GLU A 6 -4.59 50.90 11.68
CA GLU A 6 -5.03 49.55 11.97
C GLU A 6 -4.16 48.57 11.17
N GLN A 7 -3.18 47.96 11.84
CA GLN A 7 -2.27 47.00 11.24
C GLN A 7 -3.09 45.78 10.76
N ALA A 8 -3.32 45.72 9.46
CA ALA A 8 -3.90 44.56 8.80
C ALA A 8 -3.04 43.33 9.08
N ARG A 9 -3.53 42.44 9.95
CA ARG A 9 -2.86 41.19 10.31
C ARG A 9 -2.51 40.43 9.02
N PRO A 10 -1.24 40.06 8.79
CA PRO A 10 -0.90 39.28 7.61
C PRO A 10 -1.69 37.97 7.65
N ARG A 11 -2.43 37.68 6.57
CA ARG A 11 -3.08 36.38 6.37
C ARG A 11 -2.00 35.30 6.46
N GLN A 12 -1.93 34.62 7.60
CA GLN A 12 -1.06 33.46 7.79
C GLN A 12 -1.54 32.36 6.84
N ARG A 13 -0.98 32.34 5.62
CA ARG A 13 -1.08 31.17 4.74
C ARG A 13 -0.27 30.06 5.39
N THR A 14 -0.88 28.89 5.60
CA THR A 14 -0.16 27.72 6.13
C THR A 14 1.07 27.48 5.28
N SER A 15 2.24 27.62 5.90
CA SER A 15 3.50 27.35 5.22
C SER A 15 3.61 25.85 4.91
N PRO A 16 4.27 25.44 3.80
CA PRO A 16 4.51 24.02 3.52
C PRO A 16 5.20 23.27 4.69
N GLY A 17 6.02 23.98 5.48
CA GLY A 17 6.65 23.44 6.68
C GLY A 17 5.68 23.18 7.84
N GLN A 18 4.63 24.00 8.00
CA GLN A 18 3.55 23.74 8.96
C GLN A 18 2.69 22.55 8.52
N PHE A 19 2.36 22.46 7.23
CA PHE A 19 1.61 21.34 6.67
C PHE A 19 2.32 19.99 6.89
N LEU A 20 3.64 19.92 6.65
CA LEU A 20 4.42 18.69 6.92
C LEU A 20 4.44 18.30 8.41
N LYS A 21 4.44 19.28 9.32
CA LYS A 21 4.35 19.02 10.76
C LYS A 21 2.98 18.46 11.13
N GLU A 22 1.91 19.01 10.57
CA GLU A 22 0.53 18.53 10.74
C GLU A 22 0.37 17.10 10.20
N VAL A 23 0.83 16.82 8.97
CA VAL A 23 0.80 15.47 8.36
C VAL A 23 1.59 14.47 9.19
N ARG A 24 2.78 14.82 9.68
CA ARG A 24 3.55 13.93 10.57
C ARG A 24 2.82 13.66 11.89
N GLY A 25 2.06 14.63 12.40
CA GLY A 25 1.21 14.47 13.57
C GLY A 25 0.10 13.43 13.35
N GLU A 26 -0.59 13.52 12.21
CA GLU A 26 -1.64 12.56 11.83
C GLU A 26 -1.09 11.17 11.49
N LEU A 27 0.06 11.08 10.79
CA LEU A 27 0.71 9.81 10.48
C LEU A 27 1.14 9.02 11.73
N ARG A 28 1.36 9.69 12.87
CA ARG A 28 1.63 9.02 14.15
C ARG A 28 0.39 8.38 14.77
N LYS A 29 -0.81 8.78 14.37
CA LYS A 29 -2.08 8.14 14.79
C LYS A 29 -2.37 6.87 13.99
N VAL A 30 -1.69 6.67 12.87
CA VAL A 30 -1.79 5.43 12.10
C VAL A 30 -1.15 4.31 12.91
N ALA A 31 -1.95 3.30 13.23
CA ALA A 31 -1.48 2.08 13.87
C ALA A 31 -0.67 1.27 12.85
N TRP A 32 0.62 1.57 12.74
CA TRP A 32 1.52 0.77 11.92
C TRP A 32 1.68 -0.60 12.56
N PRO A 33 1.47 -1.69 11.79
CA PRO A 33 1.58 -3.03 12.30
C PRO A 33 2.99 -3.30 12.82
N SER A 34 3.10 -4.17 13.82
CA SER A 34 4.40 -4.59 14.32
C SER A 34 5.18 -5.34 13.24
N ARG A 35 6.53 -5.31 13.29
CA ARG A 35 7.36 -6.06 12.33
C ARG A 35 7.00 -7.55 12.28
N LYS A 36 6.54 -8.11 13.41
CA LYS A 36 6.10 -9.49 13.52
C LYS A 36 4.80 -9.73 12.75
N GLU A 37 3.79 -8.87 12.93
CA GLU A 37 2.53 -8.93 12.17
C GLU A 37 2.78 -8.81 10.66
N LEU A 38 3.62 -7.85 10.26
CA LEU A 38 3.94 -7.65 8.85
C LEU A 38 4.53 -8.93 8.23
N ILE A 39 5.49 -9.56 8.91
CA ILE A 39 6.10 -10.82 8.45
C ILE A 39 5.05 -11.94 8.41
N SER A 40 4.23 -12.08 9.45
CA SER A 40 3.17 -13.10 9.48
C SER A 40 2.21 -12.96 8.29
N TYR A 41 1.74 -11.73 7.99
CA TYR A 41 0.86 -11.50 6.86
C TYR A 41 1.56 -11.76 5.52
N SER A 42 2.81 -11.32 5.35
CA SER A 42 3.57 -11.61 4.14
C SER A 42 3.79 -13.11 3.94
N VAL A 43 4.10 -13.88 4.99
CA VAL A 43 4.28 -15.34 4.90
C VAL A 43 2.98 -16.02 4.46
N VAL A 44 1.85 -15.66 5.05
CA VAL A 44 0.54 -16.23 4.66
C VAL A 44 0.24 -15.96 3.19
N VAL A 45 0.49 -14.73 2.70
CA VAL A 45 0.30 -14.38 1.30
C VAL A 45 1.24 -15.16 0.39
N LEU A 46 2.53 -15.24 0.73
CA LEU A 46 3.52 -15.98 -0.05
C LEU A 46 3.16 -17.46 -0.18
N VAL A 47 2.79 -18.11 0.93
CA VAL A 47 2.37 -19.51 0.93
C VAL A 47 1.12 -19.70 0.06
N SER A 48 0.11 -18.82 0.23
CA SER A 48 -1.14 -18.92 -0.52
C SER A 48 -0.92 -18.77 -2.03
N VAL A 49 -0.12 -17.77 -2.45
CA VAL A 49 0.20 -17.57 -3.87
C VAL A 49 1.01 -18.75 -4.41
N SER A 50 2.02 -19.23 -3.69
CA SER A 50 2.81 -20.40 -4.11
C SER A 50 1.96 -21.65 -4.32
N LEU A 51 1.00 -21.91 -3.43
CA LEU A 51 0.08 -23.05 -3.57
C LEU A 51 -0.79 -22.93 -4.81
N ILE A 52 -1.38 -21.76 -5.05
CA ILE A 52 -2.22 -21.52 -6.23
C ILE A 52 -1.39 -21.61 -7.51
N THR A 53 -0.20 -21.00 -7.54
CA THR A 53 0.71 -21.07 -8.70
C THR A 53 1.10 -22.52 -9.02
N LEU A 54 1.44 -23.31 -7.99
CA LEU A 54 1.79 -24.73 -8.17
C LEU A 54 0.59 -25.51 -8.71
N TYR A 55 -0.60 -25.27 -8.16
CA TYR A 55 -1.83 -25.92 -8.61
C TYR A 55 -2.15 -25.63 -10.08
N ILE A 56 -2.15 -24.34 -10.48
CA ILE A 56 -2.38 -23.94 -11.87
C ILE A 56 -1.33 -24.57 -12.78
N THR A 57 -0.05 -24.49 -12.40
CA THR A 57 1.05 -25.07 -13.19
C THR A 57 0.88 -26.59 -13.39
N ALA A 58 0.48 -27.31 -12.34
CA ALA A 58 0.22 -28.74 -12.43
C ALA A 58 -0.93 -29.05 -13.39
N LEU A 59 -2.03 -28.29 -13.30
CA LEU A 59 -3.16 -28.43 -14.21
C LEU A 59 -2.75 -28.13 -15.66
N ASP A 60 -2.04 -27.04 -15.91
CA ASP A 60 -1.60 -26.65 -17.24
C ASP A 60 -0.72 -27.72 -17.89
N GLN A 61 0.15 -28.38 -17.12
CA GLN A 61 0.97 -29.50 -17.61
C GLN A 61 0.12 -30.73 -17.98
N VAL A 62 -0.86 -31.06 -17.14
CA VAL A 62 -1.77 -32.19 -17.38
C VAL A 62 -2.62 -31.94 -18.61
N PHE A 63 -3.28 -30.78 -18.68
CA PHE A 63 -4.13 -30.41 -19.81
C PHE A 63 -3.33 -30.22 -21.09
N GLY A 64 -2.17 -29.56 -21.03
CA GLY A 64 -1.30 -29.35 -22.19
C GLY A 64 -0.85 -30.68 -22.79
N SER A 65 -0.38 -31.62 -21.96
CA SER A 65 0.04 -32.95 -22.42
C SER A 65 -1.13 -33.77 -22.98
N LEU A 66 -2.31 -33.68 -22.35
CA LEU A 66 -3.51 -34.40 -22.77
C LEU A 66 -4.03 -33.89 -24.12
N ILE A 67 -4.09 -32.58 -24.30
CA ILE A 67 -4.50 -31.92 -25.55
C ILE A 67 -3.55 -32.34 -26.67
N LEU A 68 -2.24 -32.20 -26.48
CA LEU A 68 -1.25 -32.60 -27.49
C LEU A 68 -1.41 -34.07 -27.90
N ARG A 69 -1.68 -34.97 -26.95
CA ARG A 69 -1.90 -36.39 -27.23
C ARG A 69 -3.18 -36.66 -28.02
N ILE A 70 -4.24 -35.89 -27.78
CA ILE A 70 -5.51 -36.00 -28.52
C ILE A 70 -5.37 -35.46 -29.95
N PHE A 71 -4.74 -34.30 -30.12
CA PHE A 71 -4.59 -33.65 -31.44
C PHE A 71 -3.49 -34.28 -32.31
N SER A 72 -2.51 -34.94 -31.70
CA SER A 72 -1.47 -35.69 -32.42
C SER A 72 -1.90 -37.11 -32.81
N SER A 73 -3.08 -37.56 -32.38
CA SER A 73 -3.71 -38.81 -32.81
C SER A 73 -4.65 -38.58 -33.99
#